data_AF-A0A848U3E4-F1
#
_entry.id   AF-A0A848U3E4-F1
#
_cell.length_a   1.000
_cell.length_b   1.000
_cell.length_c   1.000
_cell.angle_alpha   90.00
_cell.angle_beta   90.00
_cell.angle_gamma   90.00
#
_symmetry.space_group_name_H-M   'P 1'
#
loop_
_entity.id
_entity.type
_entity.pdbx_description
1 polymer ?
#
loop_
_entity_poly.entity_id
_entity_poly.type
_entity_poly.pdbx_seq_one_letter_code
_entity_poly.pdbx_strand_id
1 'polypeptide(L)'
;MSLARRRSFFTGAILLNILLASCVANESPQGIDSDALTPRLAGNTAALDELSALERAQLQLIATNLVATLVQIPELRPATATLQINRPQTAFGNAIIRALEDAGFGMQIVSADQGKNFVSYSKRLAETESGLVTDYALAVGSIRLSREYVVQDDAVYPSSLMRVTGTDYIADIDLADNIFAEQGGSDTAFISGAQRTGMPNPDLQVSTVDVYEFDELPQDKRTRQDAVFAEARARYFERDAERQAPDLNRYVKHRRTVLIFDDNTTQMLGRGNKSAVRRLVREFKDGDLIVIKACLDADGSDQASMNRAIRVEEELAAFGVPPESAFIAPCARASYRHSSDNSPTPVELIHYRPGRT
;
A
#
# COMPACT_ATOMS: atom_id res chain seq x y z
N MET A 1 -20.74 61.05 80.41
CA MET A 1 -20.58 59.68 80.94
C MET A 1 -21.28 58.72 80.00
N SER A 2 -20.65 57.58 79.73
CA SER A 2 -21.30 56.28 79.49
C SER A 2 -22.02 56.03 78.15
N LEU A 3 -21.41 55.10 77.37
CA LEU A 3 -22.03 53.95 76.66
C LEU A 3 -23.13 54.27 75.62
N ALA A 4 -23.16 53.74 74.40
CA ALA A 4 -23.14 52.32 74.07
C ALA A 4 -23.30 52.12 72.54
N ARG A 5 -22.72 51.03 72.01
CA ARG A 5 -23.31 49.99 71.10
C ARG A 5 -24.20 50.41 69.89
N ARG A 6 -24.20 49.79 68.71
CA ARG A 6 -23.63 48.56 68.11
C ARG A 6 -24.20 48.44 66.67
N ARG A 7 -23.64 47.53 65.87
CA ARG A 7 -24.12 46.89 64.61
C ARG A 7 -23.64 47.55 63.31
N SER A 8 -22.62 47.01 62.63
CA SER A 8 -22.55 45.73 61.88
C SER A 8 -23.36 45.78 60.58
N PHE A 9 -22.66 46.01 59.46
CA PHE A 9 -23.00 45.45 58.15
C PHE A 9 -21.71 44.97 57.49
N PHE A 10 -21.55 43.64 57.45
CA PHE A 10 -20.54 42.94 56.67
C PHE A 10 -21.08 42.85 55.24
N THR A 11 -20.47 43.57 54.31
CA THR A 11 -20.72 43.40 52.87
C THR A 11 -19.69 42.40 52.35
N GLY A 12 -20.07 41.12 52.32
CA GLY A 12 -19.27 40.06 51.70
C GLY A 12 -19.37 40.16 50.19
N ALA A 13 -18.29 40.60 49.53
CA ALA A 13 -18.13 40.48 48.09
C ALA A 13 -17.72 39.03 47.77
N ILE A 14 -18.65 38.26 47.21
CA ILE A 14 -18.40 36.92 46.67
C ILE A 14 -17.73 37.12 45.30
N LEU A 15 -16.42 36.90 45.24
CA LEU A 15 -15.66 36.71 44.01
C LEU A 15 -15.99 35.33 43.44
N LEU A 16 -16.90 35.30 42.47
CA LEU A 16 -17.25 34.12 41.70
C LEU A 16 -16.16 33.89 40.65
N ASN A 17 -15.12 33.13 41.00
CA ASN A 17 -14.13 32.64 40.04
C ASN A 17 -14.79 31.59 39.14
N ILE A 18 -15.19 32.00 37.94
CA ILE A 18 -15.59 31.09 36.86
C ILE A 18 -14.31 30.42 36.35
N LEU A 19 -14.05 29.21 36.85
CA LEU A 19 -13.08 28.30 36.25
C LEU A 19 -13.64 27.83 34.91
N LEU A 20 -13.30 28.56 33.85
CA LEU A 20 -13.38 28.04 32.49
C LEU A 20 -12.40 26.87 32.42
N ALA A 21 -12.92 25.65 32.60
CA ALA A 21 -12.23 24.44 32.22
C ALA A 21 -12.10 24.47 30.70
N SER A 22 -11.01 25.04 30.21
CA SER A 22 -10.58 24.88 28.84
C SER A 22 -10.44 23.37 28.61
N CYS A 23 -11.37 22.79 27.85
CA CYS A 23 -11.13 21.52 27.20
C CYS A 23 -9.94 21.75 26.26
N VAL A 24 -8.73 21.60 26.78
CA VAL A 24 -7.55 21.39 25.95
C VAL A 24 -7.82 20.05 25.31
N ALA A 25 -8.42 20.08 24.12
CA ALA A 25 -8.36 18.95 23.23
C ALA A 25 -6.87 18.63 23.12
N ASN A 26 -6.47 17.48 23.67
CA ASN A 26 -5.17 16.93 23.37
C ASN A 26 -5.16 16.71 21.86
N GLU A 27 -4.68 17.70 21.12
CA GLU A 27 -4.26 17.53 19.74
C GLU A 27 -3.29 16.35 19.78
N SER A 28 -3.74 15.22 19.24
CA SER A 28 -2.87 14.07 19.13
C SER A 28 -1.66 14.54 18.34
N PRO A 29 -0.43 14.28 18.83
CA PRO A 29 0.75 14.78 18.17
C PRO A 29 0.71 14.35 16.70
N GLN A 30 0.80 15.33 15.79
CA GLN A 30 0.87 15.05 14.37
C GLN A 30 2.09 14.15 14.11
N GLY A 31 1.87 12.98 13.52
CA GLY A 31 2.94 12.06 13.14
C GLY A 31 2.80 10.63 13.68
N ILE A 32 3.77 9.78 13.39
CA ILE A 32 3.74 8.36 13.75
C ILE A 32 4.84 7.98 14.74
N ASP A 33 4.59 6.92 15.50
CA ASP A 33 5.58 6.30 16.38
C ASP A 33 6.70 5.61 15.59
N SER A 34 7.88 5.48 16.19
CA SER A 34 9.04 4.81 15.58
C SER A 34 8.77 3.33 15.28
N ASP A 35 7.94 2.67 16.08
CA ASP A 35 7.53 1.28 15.86
C ASP A 35 6.81 1.08 14.51
N ALA A 36 6.10 2.11 14.02
CA ALA A 36 5.41 2.05 12.73
C ALA A 36 6.38 1.97 11.54
N LEU A 37 7.62 2.46 11.70
CA LEU A 37 8.67 2.39 10.68
C LEU A 37 9.72 1.32 10.96
N THR A 38 9.70 0.68 12.13
CA THR A 38 10.70 -0.31 12.51
C THR A 38 10.44 -1.62 11.75
N PRO A 39 11.36 -2.07 10.87
CA PRO A 39 11.23 -3.37 10.22
C PRO A 39 11.13 -4.51 11.21
N ARG A 40 10.30 -5.51 10.89
CA ARG A 40 10.21 -6.76 11.65
C ARG A 40 11.56 -7.49 11.61
N LEU A 41 12.30 -7.35 10.51
CA LEU A 41 13.61 -7.93 10.33
C LEU A 41 14.71 -6.87 10.44
N ALA A 42 15.51 -6.98 11.50
CA ALA A 42 16.75 -6.23 11.69
C ALA A 42 16.60 -4.69 11.70
N GLY A 43 15.49 -4.15 12.19
CA GLY A 43 15.32 -2.70 12.36
C GLY A 43 16.44 -2.04 13.18
N ASN A 44 16.74 -0.79 12.84
CA ASN A 44 17.66 0.08 13.58
C ASN A 44 16.86 1.24 14.17
N THR A 45 16.41 1.07 15.41
CA THR A 45 15.57 2.04 16.13
C THR A 45 16.31 3.34 16.44
N ALA A 46 17.63 3.28 16.69
CA ALA A 46 18.43 4.47 16.97
C ALA A 46 18.38 5.49 15.83
N ALA A 47 18.33 5.02 14.58
CA ALA A 47 18.19 5.89 13.42
C ALA A 47 16.79 6.54 13.30
N LEU A 48 15.77 6.03 14.01
CA LEU A 48 14.41 6.57 14.03
C LEU A 48 14.14 7.48 15.23
N ASP A 49 14.89 7.28 16.33
CA ASP A 49 14.79 8.06 17.56
C ASP A 49 15.25 9.52 17.38
N GLU A 50 16.10 9.76 16.38
CA GLU A 50 16.57 11.10 16.00
C GLU A 50 15.52 11.94 15.26
N LEU A 51 14.45 11.32 14.76
CA LEU A 51 13.40 12.00 14.00
C LEU A 51 12.23 12.41 14.88
N SER A 52 11.57 13.50 14.50
CA SER A 52 10.24 13.84 14.99
C SER A 52 9.18 12.85 14.48
N ALA A 53 8.02 12.81 15.14
CA ALA A 53 6.89 11.99 14.70
C ALA A 53 6.41 12.40 13.29
N LEU A 54 6.46 13.69 12.99
CA LEU A 54 6.10 14.25 11.71
C LEU A 54 7.04 13.79 10.59
N GLU A 55 8.36 13.90 10.79
CA GLU A 55 9.35 13.44 9.81
C GLU A 55 9.22 11.93 9.55
N ARG A 56 8.87 11.14 10.56
CA ARG A 56 8.56 9.72 10.37
C ARG A 56 7.32 9.51 9.50
N ALA A 57 6.26 10.29 9.69
CA ALA A 57 5.05 10.20 8.87
C ALA A 57 5.36 10.57 7.40
N GLN A 58 6.14 11.62 7.17
CA GLN A 58 6.61 12.02 5.84
C GLN A 58 7.42 10.90 5.16
N LEU A 59 8.37 10.28 5.88
CA LEU A 59 9.12 9.13 5.37
C LEU A 59 8.23 7.92 5.07
N GLN A 60 7.16 7.69 5.85
CA GLN A 60 6.19 6.64 5.56
C GLN A 60 5.49 6.88 4.23
N LEU A 61 5.03 8.10 3.95
CA LEU A 61 4.37 8.45 2.68
C LEU A 61 5.30 8.24 1.49
N ILE A 62 6.54 8.74 1.58
CA ILE A 62 7.55 8.57 0.52
C ILE A 62 7.84 7.08 0.26
N ALA A 63 8.08 6.31 1.33
CA ALA A 63 8.34 4.86 1.20
C ALA A 63 7.13 4.11 0.63
N THR A 64 5.92 4.49 1.05
CA THR A 64 4.66 3.93 0.52
C THR A 64 4.54 4.20 -0.97
N ASN A 65 4.78 5.42 -1.44
CA ASN A 65 4.68 5.76 -2.85
C ASN A 65 5.67 4.98 -3.73
N LEU A 66 6.93 4.89 -3.29
CA LEU A 66 7.97 4.12 -3.98
C LEU A 66 7.64 2.62 -4.01
N VAL A 67 7.23 2.03 -2.89
CA VAL A 67 6.95 0.60 -2.81
C VAL A 67 5.64 0.22 -3.51
N ALA A 68 4.58 1.05 -3.41
CA ALA A 68 3.33 0.81 -4.14
C ALA A 68 3.55 0.81 -5.66
N THR A 69 4.47 1.63 -6.15
CA THR A 69 4.92 1.60 -7.55
C THR A 69 5.64 0.28 -7.87
N LEU A 70 6.56 -0.15 -7.00
CA LEU A 70 7.34 -1.38 -7.19
C LEU A 70 6.46 -2.64 -7.27
N VAL A 71 5.42 -2.70 -6.44
CA VAL A 71 4.48 -3.83 -6.34
C VAL A 71 3.72 -4.08 -7.64
N GLN A 72 3.56 -3.05 -8.48
CA GLN A 72 2.88 -3.15 -9.78
C GLN A 72 3.79 -3.70 -10.90
N ILE A 73 5.08 -3.88 -10.63
CA ILE A 73 6.06 -4.33 -11.63
C ILE A 73 6.06 -5.88 -11.68
N PRO A 74 5.69 -6.49 -12.83
CA PRO A 74 5.51 -7.95 -12.93
C PRO A 74 6.76 -8.76 -12.54
N GLU A 75 7.94 -8.24 -12.82
CA GLU A 75 9.23 -8.89 -12.51
C GLU A 75 9.51 -8.97 -10.99
N LEU A 76 8.80 -8.19 -10.18
CA LEU A 76 8.97 -8.07 -8.73
C LEU A 76 7.68 -8.37 -7.96
N ARG A 77 6.87 -9.33 -8.42
CA ARG A 77 5.69 -9.73 -7.65
C ARG A 77 6.05 -10.25 -6.25
N PRO A 78 5.39 -9.76 -5.17
CA PRO A 78 5.65 -10.20 -3.81
C PRO A 78 5.58 -11.73 -3.60
N ALA A 79 4.67 -12.40 -4.31
CA ALA A 79 4.47 -13.85 -4.24
C ALA A 79 5.69 -14.66 -4.73
N THR A 80 6.51 -14.07 -5.60
CA THR A 80 7.58 -14.78 -6.33
C THR A 80 8.97 -14.23 -6.07
N ALA A 81 9.05 -12.97 -5.63
CA ALA A 81 10.31 -12.29 -5.40
C ALA A 81 10.69 -12.37 -3.92
N THR A 82 11.82 -13.05 -3.65
CA THR A 82 12.54 -12.84 -2.39
C THR A 82 13.54 -11.71 -2.59
N LEU A 83 13.41 -10.66 -1.78
CA LEU A 83 14.28 -9.49 -1.78
C LEU A 83 15.43 -9.69 -0.82
N GLN A 84 16.62 -9.26 -1.22
CA GLN A 84 17.81 -9.33 -0.40
C GLN A 84 18.14 -7.96 0.18
N ILE A 85 18.34 -7.89 1.48
CA ILE A 85 18.57 -6.64 2.21
C ILE A 85 19.81 -6.73 3.08
N ASN A 86 20.44 -5.57 3.28
CA ASN A 86 21.33 -5.36 4.42
C ASN A 86 20.54 -4.78 5.60
N ARG A 87 21.08 -4.90 6.82
CA ARG A 87 20.52 -4.21 7.99
C ARG A 87 20.48 -2.69 7.72
N PRO A 88 19.33 -2.01 7.85
CA PRO A 88 19.23 -0.59 7.56
C PRO A 88 20.08 0.24 8.52
N GLN A 89 20.79 1.22 7.96
CA GLN A 89 21.64 2.15 8.74
C GLN A 89 21.02 3.54 8.87
N THR A 90 19.91 3.81 8.19
CA THR A 90 19.26 5.13 8.16
C THR A 90 17.75 5.01 8.40
N ALA A 91 17.11 6.11 8.80
CA ALA A 91 15.66 6.17 8.95
C ALA A 91 14.91 5.81 7.65
N PHE A 92 15.37 6.35 6.52
CA PHE A 92 14.78 6.03 5.22
C PHE A 92 14.94 4.53 4.87
N GLY A 93 16.08 3.93 5.21
CA GLY A 93 16.29 2.49 5.04
C GLY A 93 15.31 1.65 5.87
N ASN A 94 15.05 2.06 7.12
CA ASN A 94 14.02 1.42 7.95
C ASN A 94 12.63 1.54 7.31
N ALA A 95 12.24 2.75 6.90
CA ALA A 95 10.93 2.99 6.26
C ALA A 95 10.72 2.16 4.99
N ILE A 96 11.74 2.07 4.13
CA ILE A 96 11.68 1.26 2.89
C ILE A 96 11.54 -0.22 3.21
N ILE A 97 12.38 -0.77 4.09
CA ILE A 97 12.32 -2.20 4.41
C ILE A 97 10.98 -2.54 5.06
N ARG A 98 10.50 -1.67 5.96
CA ARG A 98 9.19 -1.84 6.57
C ARG A 98 8.06 -1.82 5.54
N ALA A 99 8.08 -0.86 4.62
CA ALA A 99 7.12 -0.78 3.53
C ALA A 99 7.15 -2.03 2.61
N LEU A 100 8.34 -2.57 2.30
CA LEU A 100 8.48 -3.81 1.53
C LEU A 100 7.90 -5.02 2.27
N GLU A 101 8.15 -5.13 3.59
CA GLU A 101 7.54 -6.19 4.41
C GLU A 101 6.01 -6.07 4.43
N ASP A 102 5.46 -4.87 4.60
CA ASP A 102 4.02 -4.62 4.63
C ASP A 102 3.35 -4.80 3.26
N ALA A 103 4.09 -4.59 2.17
CA ALA A 103 3.67 -4.95 0.81
C ALA A 103 3.66 -6.48 0.55
N GLY A 104 4.18 -7.28 1.49
CA GLY A 104 4.14 -8.74 1.45
C GLY A 104 5.35 -9.41 0.78
N PHE A 105 6.44 -8.67 0.55
CA PHE A 105 7.66 -9.26 -0.01
C PHE A 105 8.31 -10.26 0.95
N GLY A 106 8.79 -11.38 0.42
CA GLY A 106 9.71 -12.24 1.14
C GLY A 106 11.06 -11.54 1.28
N MET A 107 11.62 -11.49 2.51
CA MET A 107 12.87 -10.78 2.78
C MET A 107 13.97 -11.74 3.25
N GLN A 108 15.18 -11.54 2.75
CA GLN A 108 16.37 -12.28 3.15
C GLN A 108 17.50 -11.30 3.51
N ILE A 109 18.01 -11.41 4.74
CA ILE A 109 19.19 -10.63 5.14
C ILE A 109 20.44 -11.28 4.55
N VAL A 110 21.28 -10.47 3.90
CA VAL A 110 22.56 -10.89 3.33
C VAL A 110 23.69 -10.01 3.88
N SER A 111 24.92 -10.51 3.80
CA SER A 111 26.12 -9.76 4.21
C SER A 111 26.83 -9.07 3.04
N ALA A 112 26.41 -9.33 1.80
CA ALA A 112 26.99 -8.79 0.58
C ALA A 112 25.89 -8.55 -0.48
N ASP A 113 26.14 -7.58 -1.34
CA ASP A 113 25.24 -7.01 -2.35
C ASP A 113 25.19 -7.79 -3.68
N GLN A 114 25.24 -9.12 -3.62
CA GLN A 114 25.53 -9.94 -4.81
C GLN A 114 24.34 -10.66 -5.46
N GLY A 115 23.14 -10.61 -4.88
CA GLY A 115 22.01 -11.32 -5.49
C GLY A 115 21.17 -10.47 -6.43
N LYS A 116 20.41 -11.18 -7.28
CA LYS A 116 19.60 -10.62 -8.36
C LYS A 116 18.57 -9.59 -7.89
N ASN A 117 18.00 -9.78 -6.70
CA ASN A 117 16.95 -8.93 -6.13
C ASN A 117 17.47 -8.15 -4.91
N PHE A 118 18.72 -7.70 -4.96
CA PHE A 118 19.29 -6.87 -3.90
C PHE A 118 18.62 -5.50 -3.85
N VAL A 119 18.19 -5.09 -2.67
CA VAL A 119 17.54 -3.81 -2.40
C VAL A 119 18.61 -2.78 -2.03
N SER A 120 18.63 -1.68 -2.77
CA SER A 120 19.40 -0.49 -2.42
C SER A 120 18.50 0.73 -2.40
N TYR A 121 18.87 1.71 -1.58
CA TYR A 121 18.10 2.95 -1.42
C TYR A 121 19.06 4.11 -1.22
N SER A 122 18.61 5.31 -1.59
CA SER A 122 19.36 6.55 -1.33
C SER A 122 18.43 7.73 -1.10
N LYS A 123 18.85 8.64 -0.22
CA LYS A 123 18.28 9.96 -0.01
C LYS A 123 19.37 10.98 -0.34
N ARG A 124 19.09 11.93 -1.24
CA ARG A 124 20.06 12.97 -1.67
C ARG A 124 19.38 14.33 -1.65
N LEU A 125 20.05 15.32 -1.08
CA LEU A 125 19.62 16.71 -1.21
C LEU A 125 20.09 17.25 -2.57
N ALA A 126 19.22 17.95 -3.27
CA ALA A 126 19.52 18.63 -4.52
C ALA A 126 18.93 20.05 -4.51
N GLU A 127 19.51 20.94 -5.30
CA GLU A 127 19.00 22.28 -5.55
C GLU A 127 18.63 22.36 -7.02
N THR A 128 17.38 22.75 -7.28
CA THR A 128 16.82 22.90 -8.63
C THR A 128 16.42 24.36 -8.85
N GLU A 129 15.97 24.68 -10.06
CA GLU A 129 15.37 25.97 -10.37
C GLU A 129 14.11 26.29 -9.54
N SER A 130 13.47 25.28 -8.96
CA SER A 130 12.32 25.41 -8.06
C SER A 130 12.73 25.47 -6.57
N GLY A 131 14.02 25.41 -6.26
CA GLY A 131 14.56 25.45 -4.90
C GLY A 131 15.12 24.09 -4.42
N LEU A 132 15.24 23.96 -3.10
CA LEU A 132 15.76 22.75 -2.46
C LEU A 132 14.75 21.61 -2.54
N VAL A 133 15.20 20.47 -3.05
CA VAL A 133 14.42 19.23 -3.15
C VAL A 133 15.22 18.07 -2.57
N THR A 134 14.53 17.01 -2.17
CA THR A 134 15.16 15.76 -1.76
C THR A 134 14.81 14.65 -2.74
N ASP A 135 15.82 14.10 -3.42
CA ASP A 135 15.71 12.91 -4.27
C ASP A 135 15.74 11.65 -3.41
N TYR A 136 14.68 10.85 -3.50
CA TYR A 136 14.58 9.54 -2.90
C TYR A 136 14.57 8.48 -4.00
N ALA A 137 15.44 7.49 -3.87
CA ALA A 137 15.54 6.39 -4.80
C ALA A 137 15.47 5.03 -4.10
N LEU A 138 14.83 4.08 -4.78
CA LEU A 138 14.73 2.67 -4.43
C LEU A 138 15.14 1.85 -5.65
N ALA A 139 16.03 0.89 -5.50
CA ALA A 139 16.37 -0.05 -6.55
C ALA A 139 16.33 -1.48 -6.04
N VAL A 140 15.81 -2.39 -6.87
CA VAL A 140 15.78 -3.83 -6.64
C VAL A 140 16.34 -4.51 -7.88
N GLY A 141 17.57 -5.01 -7.79
CA GLY A 141 18.28 -5.55 -8.95
C GLY A 141 18.45 -4.49 -10.05
N SER A 142 17.92 -4.78 -11.24
CA SER A 142 17.95 -3.86 -12.40
C SER A 142 16.84 -2.81 -12.38
N ILE A 143 15.82 -2.96 -11.54
CA ILE A 143 14.68 -2.04 -11.47
C ILE A 143 15.03 -0.91 -10.52
N ARG A 144 14.82 0.32 -10.96
CA ARG A 144 15.07 1.52 -10.16
C ARG A 144 13.93 2.51 -10.28
N LEU A 145 13.52 3.01 -9.13
CA LEU A 145 12.53 4.04 -8.90
C LEU A 145 13.24 5.25 -8.27
N SER A 146 12.91 6.46 -8.69
CA SER A 146 13.35 7.67 -8.00
C SER A 146 12.37 8.81 -8.19
N ARG A 147 12.22 9.64 -7.16
CA ARG A 147 11.34 10.81 -7.19
C ARG A 147 11.85 11.88 -6.23
N GLU A 148 11.72 13.13 -6.64
CA GLU A 148 12.03 14.29 -5.83
C GLU A 148 10.80 14.71 -5.02
N TYR A 149 11.06 15.15 -3.79
CA TYR A 149 10.04 15.64 -2.88
C TYR A 149 10.48 16.95 -2.24
N VAL A 150 9.50 17.81 -1.96
CA VAL A 150 9.65 19.03 -1.19
C VAL A 150 8.85 18.91 0.10
N VAL A 151 9.40 19.43 1.20
CA VAL A 151 8.64 19.63 2.43
C VAL A 151 8.20 21.09 2.45
N GLN A 152 6.90 21.32 2.53
CA GLN A 152 6.30 22.64 2.63
C GLN A 152 5.42 22.65 3.87
N ASP A 153 5.72 23.60 4.77
CA ASP A 153 5.18 23.61 6.12
C ASP A 153 5.44 22.25 6.81
N ASP A 154 4.39 21.54 7.20
CA ASP A 154 4.48 20.22 7.84
C ASP A 154 4.16 19.05 6.88
N ALA A 155 3.88 19.32 5.60
CA ALA A 155 3.51 18.33 4.60
C ALA A 155 4.64 18.03 3.61
N VAL A 156 4.63 16.82 3.06
CA VAL A 156 5.58 16.42 2.01
C VAL A 156 4.88 16.21 0.67
N TYR A 157 5.39 16.80 -0.40
CA TYR A 157 4.80 16.73 -1.73
C TYR A 157 5.81 16.25 -2.76
N PRO A 158 5.37 15.47 -3.76
CA PRO A 158 6.21 15.19 -4.92
C PRO A 158 6.55 16.47 -5.69
N SER A 159 7.82 16.67 -6.03
CA SER A 159 8.25 17.79 -6.88
C SER A 159 8.63 17.35 -8.30
N SER A 160 8.64 16.04 -8.56
CA SER A 160 8.93 15.47 -9.88
C SER A 160 8.00 14.31 -10.24
N LEU A 161 7.99 13.93 -11.52
CA LEU A 161 7.46 12.63 -11.96
C LEU A 161 8.25 11.46 -11.35
N MET A 162 7.58 10.33 -11.14
CA MET A 162 8.21 9.08 -10.73
C MET A 162 9.07 8.53 -11.87
N ARG A 163 10.39 8.51 -11.70
CA ARG A 163 11.29 7.91 -12.69
C ARG A 163 11.38 6.41 -12.49
N VAL A 164 11.01 5.64 -13.51
CA VAL A 164 11.07 4.17 -13.50
C VAL A 164 12.02 3.68 -14.60
N THR A 165 12.91 2.77 -14.24
CA THR A 165 13.82 2.09 -15.19
C THR A 165 13.93 0.61 -14.87
N GLY A 166 14.32 -0.20 -15.87
CA GLY A 166 14.54 -1.63 -15.72
C GLY A 166 13.30 -2.51 -15.88
N THR A 167 12.19 -1.94 -16.39
CA THR A 167 10.95 -2.65 -16.70
C THR A 167 10.28 -2.05 -17.95
N ASP A 168 9.51 -2.87 -18.66
CA ASP A 168 8.71 -2.45 -19.81
C ASP A 168 7.27 -2.05 -19.48
N TYR A 169 6.87 -2.23 -18.23
CA TYR A 169 5.48 -2.08 -17.79
C TYR A 169 5.13 -0.71 -17.22
N ILE A 170 5.90 0.33 -17.56
CA ILE A 170 5.72 1.67 -16.99
C ILE A 170 4.36 2.30 -17.31
N ALA A 171 3.78 1.97 -18.48
CA ALA A 171 2.48 2.50 -18.90
C ALA A 171 1.31 1.95 -18.07
N ASP A 172 1.51 0.84 -17.37
CA ASP A 172 0.50 0.17 -16.56
C ASP A 172 0.59 0.57 -15.07
N ILE A 173 1.57 1.41 -14.70
CA ILE A 173 1.78 1.86 -13.32
C ILE A 173 0.82 3.00 -13.00
N ASP A 174 0.02 2.81 -11.97
CA ASP A 174 -0.81 3.84 -11.38
C ASP A 174 -0.23 4.29 -10.03
N LEU A 175 0.10 5.57 -9.91
CA LEU A 175 0.75 6.10 -8.70
C LEU A 175 -0.28 6.37 -7.60
N ALA A 176 0.04 5.91 -6.39
CA ALA A 176 -0.73 6.23 -5.19
C ALA A 176 -0.38 7.63 -4.67
N ASP A 177 -0.68 8.65 -5.47
CA ASP A 177 -0.32 10.04 -5.19
C ASP A 177 -1.39 10.78 -4.38
N ASN A 178 -2.61 10.25 -4.33
CA ASN A 178 -3.72 10.75 -3.52
C ASN A 178 -3.36 10.84 -2.02
N ILE A 179 -2.47 9.97 -1.52
CA ILE A 179 -2.02 10.00 -0.12
C ILE A 179 -1.31 11.30 0.26
N PHE A 180 -0.75 12.03 -0.72
CA PHE A 180 -0.12 13.31 -0.46
C PHE A 180 -1.14 14.45 -0.39
N ALA A 181 -2.22 14.38 -1.18
CA ALA A 181 -3.30 15.37 -1.17
C ALA A 181 -4.06 15.36 0.18
N GLU A 182 -4.18 14.20 0.82
CA GLU A 182 -4.81 14.04 2.15
C GLU A 182 -4.09 14.79 3.29
N GLN A 183 -2.89 15.31 3.04
CA GLN A 183 -2.18 16.18 4.00
C GLN A 183 -2.75 17.60 4.04
N GLY A 184 -3.50 18.01 3.03
CA GLY A 184 -4.02 19.37 2.88
C GLY A 184 -2.95 20.42 2.59
N GLY A 185 -3.34 21.51 1.95
CA GLY A 185 -2.40 22.57 1.61
C GLY A 185 -3.10 23.87 1.23
N SER A 186 -2.40 24.99 1.36
CA SER A 186 -2.88 26.28 0.86
C SER A 186 -2.23 26.56 -0.48
N ASP A 187 -3.02 26.59 -1.56
CA ASP A 187 -2.56 26.87 -2.93
C ASP A 187 -1.35 26.02 -3.36
N THR A 188 -1.31 24.76 -2.91
CA THR A 188 -0.24 23.83 -3.25
C THR A 188 -0.70 22.92 -4.39
N ALA A 189 0.19 22.65 -5.34
CA ALA A 189 -0.07 21.67 -6.39
C ALA A 189 1.19 20.86 -6.65
N PHE A 190 1.02 19.60 -7.01
CA PHE A 190 2.14 18.72 -7.34
C PHE A 190 1.91 17.93 -8.62
N ILE A 191 3.00 17.48 -9.24
CA ILE A 191 2.95 16.70 -10.48
C ILE A 191 2.83 15.22 -10.14
N SER A 192 1.81 14.57 -10.69
CA SER A 192 1.58 13.13 -10.65
C SER A 192 1.81 12.50 -12.02
N GLY A 193 2.47 11.34 -12.02
CA GLY A 193 2.73 10.54 -13.21
C GLY A 193 4.10 9.87 -13.18
N ALA A 194 4.24 8.83 -14.00
CA ALA A 194 5.50 8.11 -14.19
C ALA A 194 6.23 8.58 -15.46
N GLN A 195 7.55 8.44 -15.49
CA GLN A 195 8.37 8.70 -16.67
C GLN A 195 9.51 7.69 -16.83
N ARG A 196 9.81 7.33 -18.07
CA ARG A 196 10.98 6.51 -18.42
C ARG A 196 12.20 7.43 -18.57
N THR A 197 13.37 6.97 -18.12
CA THR A 197 14.61 7.74 -18.35
C THR A 197 14.94 7.80 -19.85
N GLY A 198 15.14 9.01 -20.38
CA GLY A 198 15.74 9.25 -21.70
C GLY A 198 14.77 9.55 -22.85
N MET A 199 13.47 9.24 -22.75
CA MET A 199 12.50 9.60 -23.78
C MET A 199 11.11 9.87 -23.18
N PRO A 200 10.43 10.97 -23.56
CA PRO A 200 9.01 11.17 -23.29
C PRO A 200 8.21 10.02 -23.89
N ASN A 201 7.35 9.39 -23.10
CA ASN A 201 6.41 8.39 -23.60
C ASN A 201 5.01 9.04 -23.64
N PRO A 202 4.41 9.23 -24.83
CA PRO A 202 3.10 9.88 -24.95
C PRO A 202 1.97 9.09 -24.30
N ASP A 203 2.16 7.81 -24.03
CA ASP A 203 1.16 6.96 -23.37
C ASP A 203 1.15 7.14 -21.84
N LEU A 204 2.14 7.83 -21.27
CA LEU A 204 2.20 8.10 -19.83
C LEU A 204 1.32 9.30 -19.48
N GLN A 205 0.34 9.06 -18.63
CA GLN A 205 -0.52 10.12 -18.10
C GLN A 205 0.28 10.94 -17.09
N VAL A 206 0.39 12.23 -17.38
CA VAL A 206 0.92 13.24 -16.47
C VAL A 206 -0.20 14.19 -16.11
N SER A 207 -0.40 14.42 -14.83
CA SER A 207 -1.43 15.32 -14.31
C SER A 207 -0.85 16.21 -13.21
N THR A 208 -1.44 17.38 -13.06
CA THR A 208 -1.23 18.22 -11.88
C THR A 208 -2.35 17.91 -10.90
N VAL A 209 -1.98 17.68 -9.63
CA VAL A 209 -2.91 17.50 -8.53
C VAL A 209 -2.90 18.78 -7.72
N ASP A 210 -4.01 19.50 -7.75
CA ASP A 210 -4.24 20.66 -6.88
C ASP A 210 -4.65 20.16 -5.49
N VAL A 211 -4.02 20.70 -4.45
CA VAL A 211 -4.25 20.34 -3.05
C VAL A 211 -4.79 21.55 -2.31
N TYR A 212 -5.95 21.37 -1.68
CA TYR A 212 -6.66 22.40 -0.95
C TYR A 212 -6.72 22.10 0.55
N GLU A 213 -7.08 23.11 1.35
CA GLU A 213 -7.24 22.97 2.80
C GLU A 213 -8.32 21.94 3.16
N PHE A 214 -9.39 21.87 2.37
CA PHE A 214 -10.48 20.91 2.60
C PHE A 214 -10.13 19.46 2.24
N ASP A 215 -8.99 19.22 1.61
CA ASP A 215 -8.47 17.87 1.37
C ASP A 215 -7.75 17.31 2.61
N GLU A 216 -7.44 18.16 3.61
CA GLU A 216 -6.79 17.72 4.84
C GLU A 216 -7.65 16.70 5.59
N LEU A 217 -7.12 15.49 5.71
CA LEU A 217 -7.69 14.46 6.56
C LEU A 217 -6.93 14.36 7.88
N PRO A 218 -7.65 14.24 9.02
CA PRO A 218 -7.04 13.82 10.28
C PRO A 218 -6.24 12.54 10.07
N GLN A 219 -5.11 12.42 10.76
CA GLN A 219 -4.15 11.34 10.51
C GLN A 219 -4.74 9.93 10.65
N ASP A 220 -5.68 9.72 11.58
CA ASP A 220 -6.38 8.45 11.78
C ASP A 220 -7.39 8.11 10.67
N LYS A 221 -7.75 9.11 9.84
CA LYS A 221 -8.65 8.98 8.70
C LYS A 221 -7.92 8.96 7.35
N ARG A 222 -6.62 9.25 7.32
CA ARG A 222 -5.79 9.14 6.12
C ARG A 222 -5.74 7.70 5.64
N THR A 223 -5.54 7.52 4.34
CA THR A 223 -5.40 6.21 3.71
C THR A 223 -4.20 5.49 4.31
N ARG A 224 -4.47 4.35 4.94
CA ARG A 224 -3.44 3.55 5.60
C ARG A 224 -2.53 2.89 4.57
N GLN A 225 -1.25 2.75 4.90
CA GLN A 225 -0.23 2.15 4.03
C GLN A 225 -0.61 0.75 3.52
N ASP A 226 -1.20 -0.10 4.36
CA ASP A 226 -1.65 -1.45 3.98
C ASP A 226 -2.77 -1.43 2.93
N ALA A 227 -3.67 -0.43 3.00
CA ALA A 227 -4.70 -0.22 2.00
C ALA A 227 -4.10 0.19 0.65
N VAL A 228 -3.12 1.10 0.65
CA VAL A 228 -2.42 1.52 -0.58
C VAL A 228 -1.75 0.33 -1.28
N PHE A 229 -1.06 -0.53 -0.53
CA PHE A 229 -0.43 -1.72 -1.13
C PHE A 229 -1.43 -2.75 -1.60
N ALA A 230 -2.57 -2.91 -0.92
CA ALA A 230 -3.65 -3.79 -1.39
C ALA A 230 -4.25 -3.28 -2.71
N GLU A 231 -4.50 -1.98 -2.82
CA GLU A 231 -4.99 -1.35 -4.03
C GLU A 231 -3.98 -1.48 -5.19
N ALA A 232 -2.70 -1.15 -4.95
CA ALA A 232 -1.65 -1.30 -5.95
C ALA A 232 -1.53 -2.74 -6.49
N ARG A 233 -1.67 -3.76 -5.63
CA ARG A 233 -1.71 -5.16 -6.07
C ARG A 233 -2.96 -5.46 -6.91
N ALA A 234 -4.13 -5.00 -6.49
CA ALA A 234 -5.36 -5.22 -7.25
C ALA A 234 -5.28 -4.61 -8.65
N ARG A 235 -4.82 -3.35 -8.77
CA ARG A 235 -4.61 -2.69 -10.07
C ARG A 235 -3.68 -3.49 -10.97
N TYR A 236 -2.58 -4.01 -10.43
CA TYR A 236 -1.69 -4.91 -11.18
C TYR A 236 -2.44 -6.13 -11.75
N PHE A 237 -3.20 -6.85 -10.92
CA PHE A 237 -3.91 -8.04 -11.37
C PHE A 237 -5.07 -7.73 -12.32
N GLU A 238 -5.73 -6.59 -12.18
CA GLU A 238 -6.73 -6.12 -13.14
C GLU A 238 -6.12 -5.91 -14.52
N ARG A 239 -4.98 -5.18 -14.59
CA ARG A 239 -4.23 -4.99 -15.84
C ARG A 239 -3.67 -6.29 -16.40
N ASP A 240 -3.23 -7.19 -15.54
CA ASP A 240 -2.73 -8.49 -15.97
C ASP A 240 -3.84 -9.36 -16.57
N ALA A 241 -5.03 -9.35 -15.95
CA ALA A 241 -6.20 -10.05 -16.45
C ALA A 241 -6.65 -9.54 -17.84
N GLU A 242 -6.54 -8.24 -18.09
CA GLU A 242 -6.83 -7.63 -19.40
C GLU A 242 -5.83 -8.06 -20.48
N ARG A 243 -4.53 -8.16 -20.14
CA ARG A 243 -3.46 -8.46 -21.10
C ARG A 243 -3.28 -9.95 -21.39
N GLN A 244 -3.45 -10.79 -20.37
CA GLN A 244 -3.03 -12.20 -20.40
C GLN A 244 -4.20 -13.18 -20.28
N ALA A 245 -5.41 -12.80 -20.72
CA ALA A 245 -6.57 -13.68 -20.69
C ALA A 245 -6.29 -14.99 -21.45
N PRO A 246 -6.34 -16.17 -20.79
CA PRO A 246 -6.05 -17.45 -21.44
C PRO A 246 -7.18 -17.86 -22.40
N ASP A 247 -6.81 -18.46 -23.54
CA ASP A 247 -7.77 -19.09 -24.45
C ASP A 247 -8.31 -20.40 -23.86
N LEU A 248 -9.39 -20.30 -23.10
CA LEU A 248 -10.00 -21.43 -22.39
C LEU A 248 -10.55 -22.52 -23.33
N ASN A 249 -10.72 -22.25 -24.63
CA ASN A 249 -11.19 -23.26 -25.60
C ASN A 249 -10.15 -24.38 -25.82
N ARG A 250 -8.88 -24.12 -25.50
CA ARG A 250 -7.79 -25.11 -25.57
C ARG A 250 -7.77 -26.04 -24.37
N TYR A 251 -8.65 -25.81 -23.39
CA TYR A 251 -8.67 -26.54 -22.15
C TYR A 251 -10.02 -27.19 -21.89
N VAL A 252 -10.01 -28.26 -21.12
CA VAL A 252 -11.19 -28.94 -20.59
C VAL A 252 -11.24 -28.72 -19.09
N LYS A 253 -12.39 -28.29 -18.59
CA LYS A 253 -12.63 -28.14 -17.16
C LYS A 253 -12.52 -29.50 -16.48
N HIS A 254 -11.57 -29.63 -15.56
CA HIS A 254 -11.33 -30.87 -14.82
C HIS A 254 -12.05 -30.87 -13.48
N ARG A 255 -11.91 -29.78 -12.70
CA ARG A 255 -12.44 -29.70 -11.33
C ARG A 255 -12.80 -28.27 -10.94
N ARG A 256 -13.75 -28.13 -10.02
CA ARG A 256 -14.07 -26.86 -9.34
C ARG A 256 -13.92 -27.06 -7.84
N THR A 257 -13.22 -26.14 -7.19
CA THR A 257 -13.07 -26.06 -5.73
C THR A 257 -13.60 -24.70 -5.29
N VAL A 258 -14.41 -24.66 -4.23
CA VAL A 258 -14.95 -23.41 -3.68
C VAL A 258 -14.33 -23.18 -2.32
N LEU A 259 -13.80 -21.98 -2.11
CA LEU A 259 -13.22 -21.53 -0.85
C LEU A 259 -14.18 -20.53 -0.20
N ILE A 260 -14.46 -20.73 1.08
CA ILE A 260 -15.36 -19.88 1.86
C ILE A 260 -14.51 -19.20 2.94
N PHE A 261 -14.56 -17.88 2.97
CA PHE A 261 -13.89 -17.07 3.97
C PHE A 261 -14.85 -16.79 5.13
N ASP A 262 -14.30 -16.63 6.33
CA ASP A 262 -15.11 -16.48 7.55
C ASP A 262 -15.93 -15.18 7.53
N ASP A 263 -15.40 -14.12 6.92
CA ASP A 263 -16.07 -12.83 6.73
C ASP A 263 -15.60 -12.13 5.44
N ASN A 264 -16.17 -10.97 5.14
CA ASN A 264 -15.89 -10.21 3.92
C ASN A 264 -14.64 -9.31 4.02
N THR A 265 -14.02 -9.20 5.20
CA THR A 265 -12.82 -8.39 5.46
C THR A 265 -11.55 -9.24 5.57
N THR A 266 -11.69 -10.51 5.94
CA THR A 266 -10.57 -11.38 6.21
C THR A 266 -9.85 -11.79 4.93
N GLN A 267 -8.53 -11.59 4.95
CA GLN A 267 -7.62 -12.11 3.93
C GLN A 267 -6.99 -13.43 4.38
N MET A 268 -7.36 -13.98 5.53
CA MET A 268 -6.82 -15.25 6.00
C MET A 268 -7.58 -16.41 5.37
N LEU A 269 -6.87 -17.30 4.65
CA LEU A 269 -7.50 -18.51 4.09
C LEU A 269 -8.03 -19.46 5.18
N GLY A 270 -7.39 -19.51 6.34
CA GLY A 270 -7.69 -20.51 7.36
C GLY A 270 -7.25 -21.95 6.96
N ARG A 271 -7.30 -22.87 7.93
CA ARG A 271 -6.79 -24.25 7.75
C ARG A 271 -7.60 -25.06 6.73
N GLY A 272 -8.92 -24.82 6.68
CA GLY A 272 -9.84 -25.49 5.77
C GLY A 272 -9.51 -25.21 4.31
N ASN A 273 -9.48 -23.93 3.93
CA ASN A 273 -9.16 -23.53 2.55
C ASN A 273 -7.73 -23.92 2.17
N LYS A 274 -6.74 -23.73 3.06
CA LYS A 274 -5.35 -24.21 2.80
C LYS A 274 -5.29 -25.71 2.50
N SER A 275 -6.09 -26.52 3.19
CA SER A 275 -6.16 -27.97 2.93
C SER A 275 -6.86 -28.28 1.60
N ALA A 276 -7.87 -27.48 1.21
CA ALA A 276 -8.54 -27.61 -0.08
C ALA A 276 -7.60 -27.25 -1.24
N VAL A 277 -6.89 -26.13 -1.14
CA VAL A 277 -5.86 -25.70 -2.12
C VAL A 277 -4.80 -26.78 -2.26
N ARG A 278 -4.24 -27.29 -1.15
CA ARG A 278 -3.23 -28.36 -1.19
C ARG A 278 -3.73 -29.62 -1.90
N ARG A 279 -5.01 -30.00 -1.72
CA ARG A 279 -5.60 -31.15 -2.43
C ARG A 279 -5.74 -30.88 -3.92
N LEU A 280 -6.15 -29.68 -4.31
CA LEU A 280 -6.23 -29.26 -5.70
C LEU A 280 -4.85 -29.35 -6.38
N VAL A 281 -3.81 -28.80 -5.74
CA VAL A 281 -2.45 -28.76 -6.30
C VAL A 281 -1.82 -30.15 -6.44
N ARG A 282 -2.18 -31.14 -5.60
CA ARG A 282 -1.70 -32.53 -5.77
C ARG A 282 -2.12 -33.17 -7.09
N GLU A 283 -3.19 -32.68 -7.71
CA GLU A 283 -3.72 -33.19 -8.98
C GLU A 283 -3.26 -32.34 -10.18
N PHE A 284 -2.54 -31.24 -9.92
CA PHE A 284 -2.01 -30.30 -10.90
C PHE A 284 -0.83 -30.94 -11.63
N LYS A 285 -0.77 -30.72 -12.95
CA LYS A 285 0.28 -31.22 -13.85
C LYS A 285 0.80 -30.10 -14.72
N ASP A 286 1.97 -30.30 -15.31
CA ASP A 286 2.53 -29.37 -16.29
C ASP A 286 1.55 -29.12 -17.45
N GLY A 287 1.31 -27.84 -17.74
CA GLY A 287 0.35 -27.40 -18.75
C GLY A 287 -1.10 -27.27 -18.25
N ASP A 288 -1.40 -27.65 -17.00
CA ASP A 288 -2.69 -27.33 -16.39
C ASP A 288 -2.80 -25.83 -16.09
N LEU A 289 -4.03 -25.33 -15.99
CA LEU A 289 -4.35 -23.93 -15.68
C LEU A 289 -5.35 -23.88 -14.51
N ILE A 290 -5.14 -22.98 -13.56
CA ILE A 290 -6.10 -22.69 -12.49
C ILE A 290 -6.65 -21.29 -12.70
N VAL A 291 -7.96 -21.20 -12.96
CA VAL A 291 -8.68 -19.93 -13.03
C VAL A 291 -9.29 -19.63 -11.66
N ILE A 292 -8.94 -18.49 -11.08
CA ILE A 292 -9.43 -17.99 -9.79
C ILE A 292 -10.54 -16.99 -10.07
N LYS A 293 -11.76 -17.28 -9.62
CA LYS A 293 -12.91 -16.37 -9.70
C LYS A 293 -13.33 -15.97 -8.30
N ALA A 294 -13.14 -14.70 -7.96
CA ALA A 294 -13.46 -14.19 -6.62
C ALA A 294 -14.41 -13.00 -6.64
N CYS A 295 -14.30 -12.15 -7.66
CA CYS A 295 -14.98 -10.87 -7.68
C CYS A 295 -16.33 -10.97 -8.41
N LEU A 296 -17.38 -11.24 -7.63
CA LEU A 296 -18.78 -11.31 -8.03
C LEU A 296 -19.59 -10.32 -7.18
N ASP A 297 -19.69 -9.08 -7.64
CA ASP A 297 -20.42 -8.01 -6.94
C ASP A 297 -21.47 -7.35 -7.84
N ALA A 298 -22.37 -6.56 -7.24
CA ALA A 298 -23.51 -5.93 -7.88
C ALA A 298 -23.12 -4.82 -8.88
N ASP A 299 -21.98 -4.17 -8.68
CA ASP A 299 -21.40 -3.13 -9.54
C ASP A 299 -20.23 -3.65 -10.39
N GLY A 300 -19.69 -4.83 -10.07
CA GLY A 300 -18.54 -5.41 -10.76
C GLY A 300 -17.19 -4.90 -10.25
N SER A 301 -17.13 -4.32 -9.05
CA SER A 301 -15.89 -3.97 -8.36
C SER A 301 -15.97 -4.40 -6.89
N ASP A 302 -15.04 -5.25 -6.45
CA ASP A 302 -14.96 -5.65 -5.05
C ASP A 302 -13.50 -5.86 -4.66
N GLN A 303 -12.89 -4.81 -4.09
CA GLN A 303 -11.50 -4.81 -3.65
C GLN A 303 -11.23 -5.93 -2.62
N ALA A 304 -12.18 -6.22 -1.73
CA ALA A 304 -12.00 -7.26 -0.72
C ALA A 304 -12.00 -8.66 -1.35
N SER A 305 -12.87 -8.90 -2.34
CA SER A 305 -12.83 -10.12 -3.15
C SER A 305 -11.57 -10.23 -3.98
N MET A 306 -11.10 -9.14 -4.59
CA MET A 306 -9.86 -9.13 -5.35
C MET A 306 -8.67 -9.49 -4.46
N ASN A 307 -8.55 -8.86 -3.30
CA ASN A 307 -7.52 -9.19 -2.31
C ASN A 307 -7.55 -10.67 -1.89
N ARG A 308 -8.75 -11.27 -1.76
CA ARG A 308 -8.90 -12.71 -1.49
C ARG A 308 -8.46 -13.57 -2.68
N ALA A 309 -8.72 -13.15 -3.92
CA ALA A 309 -8.23 -13.83 -5.12
C ALA A 309 -6.70 -13.87 -5.16
N ILE A 310 -6.08 -12.71 -4.91
CA ILE A 310 -4.62 -12.52 -4.87
C ILE A 310 -4.02 -13.42 -3.80
N ARG A 311 -4.61 -13.42 -2.60
CA ARG A 311 -4.16 -14.28 -1.51
C ARG A 311 -4.22 -15.77 -1.89
N VAL A 312 -5.23 -16.19 -2.65
CA VAL A 312 -5.34 -17.58 -3.09
C VAL A 312 -4.31 -17.91 -4.16
N GLU A 313 -3.99 -16.98 -5.07
CA GLU A 313 -2.88 -17.10 -6.02
C GLU A 313 -1.55 -17.26 -5.29
N GLU A 314 -1.27 -16.43 -4.29
CA GLU A 314 -0.06 -16.52 -3.46
C GLU A 314 0.05 -17.90 -2.77
N GLU A 315 -1.07 -18.44 -2.28
CA GLU A 315 -1.09 -19.77 -1.65
C GLU A 315 -0.88 -20.89 -2.68
N LEU A 316 -1.40 -20.75 -3.90
CA LEU A 316 -1.14 -21.69 -5.00
C LEU A 316 0.35 -21.69 -5.37
N ALA A 317 0.96 -20.51 -5.49
CA ALA A 317 2.39 -20.35 -5.73
C ALA A 317 3.23 -20.97 -4.61
N ALA A 318 2.83 -20.78 -3.35
CA ALA A 318 3.48 -21.40 -2.19
C ALA A 318 3.40 -22.94 -2.19
N PHE A 319 2.43 -23.54 -2.87
CA PHE A 319 2.33 -24.99 -3.08
C PHE A 319 2.99 -25.46 -4.39
N GLY A 320 3.66 -24.57 -5.13
CA GLY A 320 4.45 -24.91 -6.31
C GLY A 320 3.68 -24.82 -7.63
N VAL A 321 2.50 -24.20 -7.67
CA VAL A 321 1.85 -23.86 -8.94
C VAL A 321 2.62 -22.70 -9.59
N PRO A 322 3.10 -22.83 -10.83
CA PRO A 322 3.75 -21.73 -11.52
C PRO A 322 2.78 -20.54 -11.65
N PRO A 323 3.21 -19.31 -11.37
CA PRO A 323 2.34 -18.13 -11.43
C PRO A 323 1.66 -17.93 -12.78
N GLU A 324 2.32 -18.28 -13.89
CA GLU A 324 1.77 -18.24 -15.25
C GLU A 324 0.66 -19.29 -15.50
N SER A 325 0.53 -20.26 -14.60
CA SER A 325 -0.52 -21.29 -14.61
C SER A 325 -1.67 -20.96 -13.64
N ALA A 326 -1.65 -19.80 -13.00
CA ALA A 326 -2.72 -19.27 -12.18
C ALA A 326 -3.22 -17.97 -12.79
N PHE A 327 -4.52 -17.89 -13.07
CA PHE A 327 -5.14 -16.72 -13.70
C PHE A 327 -6.28 -16.20 -12.83
N ILE A 328 -6.18 -14.95 -12.35
CA ILE A 328 -7.28 -14.28 -11.68
C ILE A 328 -8.22 -13.72 -12.74
N ALA A 329 -9.45 -14.23 -12.79
CA ALA A 329 -10.45 -13.73 -13.70
C ALA A 329 -10.86 -12.30 -13.30
N PRO A 330 -11.17 -11.44 -14.29
CA PRO A 330 -11.63 -10.09 -14.01
C PRO A 330 -12.94 -10.12 -13.20
N CYS A 331 -13.18 -9.03 -12.47
CA CYS A 331 -14.44 -8.83 -11.78
C CYS A 331 -15.63 -8.92 -12.75
N ALA A 332 -16.66 -9.65 -12.34
CA ALA A 332 -17.86 -9.81 -13.13
C ALA A 332 -19.09 -9.44 -12.30
N ARG A 333 -19.98 -8.66 -12.91
CA ARG A 333 -21.24 -8.27 -12.27
C ARG A 333 -22.12 -9.49 -12.03
N ALA A 334 -22.53 -9.70 -10.78
CA ALA A 334 -23.47 -10.75 -10.40
C ALA A 334 -24.90 -10.19 -10.36
N SER A 335 -25.70 -10.46 -11.39
CA SER A 335 -27.09 -9.97 -11.49
C SER A 335 -28.04 -10.45 -10.37
N TYR A 336 -27.61 -11.43 -9.58
CA TYR A 336 -28.40 -12.03 -8.50
C TYR A 336 -28.05 -11.50 -7.09
N ARG A 337 -27.02 -10.65 -6.93
CA ARG A 337 -26.69 -10.01 -5.65
C ARG A 337 -27.31 -8.63 -5.56
N HIS A 338 -27.89 -8.32 -4.40
CA HIS A 338 -28.37 -6.98 -4.09
C HIS A 338 -27.20 -6.12 -3.60
N SER A 339 -27.21 -4.81 -3.85
CA SER A 339 -26.14 -3.89 -3.44
C SER A 339 -25.94 -3.76 -1.91
N SER A 340 -26.83 -4.35 -1.13
CA SER A 340 -26.76 -4.38 0.34
C SER A 340 -26.33 -5.74 0.89
N ASP A 341 -26.04 -6.72 0.03
CA ASP A 341 -25.59 -8.06 0.44
C ASP A 341 -24.09 -8.06 0.72
N ASN A 342 -23.74 -7.99 2.00
CA ASN A 342 -22.35 -7.96 2.47
C ASN A 342 -21.80 -9.36 2.77
N SER A 343 -22.49 -10.44 2.35
CA SER A 343 -22.01 -11.80 2.57
C SER A 343 -20.65 -12.01 1.89
N PRO A 344 -19.72 -12.77 2.48
CA PRO A 344 -18.43 -13.02 1.86
C PRO A 344 -18.62 -13.75 0.52
N THR A 345 -18.18 -13.11 -0.56
CA THR A 345 -18.13 -13.74 -1.88
C THR A 345 -17.23 -14.96 -1.83
N PRO A 346 -17.68 -16.15 -2.25
CA PRO A 346 -16.83 -17.33 -2.31
C PRO A 346 -15.76 -17.15 -3.38
N VAL A 347 -14.57 -17.71 -3.15
CA VAL A 347 -13.51 -17.78 -4.18
C VAL A 347 -13.57 -19.15 -4.83
N GLU A 348 -13.82 -19.19 -6.14
CA GLU A 348 -13.84 -20.40 -6.92
C GLU A 348 -12.51 -20.63 -7.64
N LEU A 349 -11.98 -21.84 -7.51
CA LEU A 349 -10.84 -22.33 -8.27
C LEU A 349 -11.34 -23.32 -9.30
N ILE A 350 -11.16 -23.00 -10.57
CA ILE A 350 -11.50 -23.87 -11.69
C ILE A 350 -10.20 -24.39 -12.28
N HIS A 351 -9.97 -25.69 -12.12
CA HIS A 351 -8.81 -26.38 -12.66
C HIS A 351 -9.14 -26.90 -14.05
N TYR A 352 -8.33 -26.48 -15.01
CA TYR A 352 -8.37 -26.79 -16.42
C TYR A 352 -7.18 -27.65 -16.82
N ARG A 353 -7.40 -28.58 -17.74
CA ARG A 353 -6.35 -29.40 -18.37
C ARG A 353 -6.32 -29.15 -19.87
N PRO A 354 -5.17 -29.26 -20.54
CA PRO A 354 -5.12 -29.19 -22.00
C PRO A 354 -6.11 -30.17 -22.65
N GLY A 355 -6.87 -29.69 -23.63
CA GLY A 355 -7.71 -30.55 -24.46
C GLY A 355 -6.82 -31.50 -25.27
N ARG A 356 -7.31 -32.73 -25.51
CA ARG A 356 -6.68 -33.61 -26.49
C ARG A 356 -6.97 -33.02 -27.87
N THR A 357 -5.98 -32.38 -28.47
CA THR A 357 -6.01 -31.97 -29.88
C THR A 357 -6.02 -33.17 -30.80
#